data_AF-A0AAD9ZEM3-F1
#
_entry.id   AF-A0AAD9ZEM3-F1
#
_cell.length_a   1.000
_cell.length_b   1.000
_cell.length_c   1.000
_cell.angle_alpha   90.00
_cell.angle_beta   90.00
_cell.angle_gamma   90.00
#
_symmetry.space_group_name_H-M   'P 1'
#
loop_
_entity.id
_entity.type
_entity.pdbx_description
1 polymer ?
#
loop_
_entity_poly.entity_id
_entity_poly.type
_entity_poly.pdbx_seq_one_letter_code
_entity_poly.pdbx_strand_id
1 'polypeptide(L)'
;MSDLTSLLNDLLSKHNARLKHSPRKRSDIRDEFLKEAYRINDHILSLQTYLLSIRQAYLSTSPPPRRQHAHPPTSTRLPNVSSTHPQQDSTYLTNPDRDAIDASSKTLLRDLNASIRQLSEAESIRRTSQFKVLESRYSKGLLGRWAAGGGAGEKSPEQVVEESRLELFGMHRDSVLWFLGRKLEEVGEVQRGMMERRLEREVERGRSVLYKIKGPSGAREMGGMNGFTGDAGQGAGGSGGSGYKGGGEAAMDDEDRRQIEQQLSPEQLQLFARENQDMLKHYEDTLDQVRTAERSMIEISELQTTLVQNLDIQSANISQLVAESLSTTENVGGGNKELKRATERKSTARMVFWASCGLCGFLVTWDLIF
;
A
#
# COMPACT_ATOMS: atom_id res chain seq x y z
N MET A 1 -2.25 10.36 24.98
CA MET A 1 -3.63 10.53 25.49
C MET A 1 -3.79 9.59 26.67
N SER A 2 -4.23 10.08 27.82
CA SER A 2 -4.42 9.31 29.03
C SER A 2 -5.63 8.38 28.90
N ASP A 3 -5.50 7.15 29.37
CA ASP A 3 -6.56 6.14 29.30
C ASP A 3 -7.62 6.42 30.37
N LEU A 4 -8.72 7.07 29.97
CA LEU A 4 -9.84 7.48 30.82
C LEU A 4 -10.86 6.36 31.06
N THR A 5 -10.60 5.16 30.53
CA THR A 5 -11.56 4.05 30.51
C THR A 5 -11.91 3.56 31.91
N SER A 6 -10.96 3.59 32.85
CA SER A 6 -11.20 3.20 34.25
C SER A 6 -12.12 4.19 34.98
N LEU A 7 -11.91 5.49 34.77
CA LEU A 7 -12.71 6.56 35.36
C LEU A 7 -14.14 6.57 34.81
N LEU A 8 -14.29 6.33 33.51
CA LEU A 8 -15.60 6.18 32.87
C LEU A 8 -16.35 4.96 33.42
N ASN A 9 -15.69 3.81 33.55
CA ASN A 9 -16.29 2.61 34.12
C ASN A 9 -16.71 2.78 35.59
N ASP A 10 -15.95 3.55 36.36
CA ASP A 10 -16.30 3.86 37.76
C ASP A 10 -17.48 4.83 37.88
N LEU A 11 -17.63 5.76 36.94
CA LEU A 11 -18.83 6.62 36.88
C LEU A 11 -20.08 5.86 36.42
N LEU A 12 -19.91 4.93 35.48
CA LEU A 12 -21.00 4.10 34.99
C LEU A 12 -21.49 3.09 36.04
N SER A 13 -20.57 2.48 36.79
CA SER A 13 -20.92 1.57 37.89
C SER A 13 -21.75 2.29 38.97
N LYS A 14 -21.41 3.55 39.30
CA LYS A 14 -22.18 4.42 40.21
C LYS A 14 -23.59 4.75 39.72
N HIS A 15 -23.86 4.62 38.43
CA HIS A 15 -25.18 4.87 37.84
C HIS A 15 -25.91 3.57 37.44
N ASN A 16 -25.47 2.40 37.92
CA ASN A 16 -26.00 1.08 37.54
C ASN A 16 -26.02 0.85 36.02
N ALA A 17 -25.17 1.56 35.27
CA ALA A 17 -24.99 1.37 33.85
C ALA A 17 -23.72 0.55 33.65
N ARG A 18 -23.80 -0.54 32.88
CA ARG A 18 -22.62 -1.33 32.51
C ARG A 18 -22.35 -1.10 31.04
N LEU A 19 -21.16 -0.59 30.68
CA LEU A 19 -20.69 -0.65 29.30
C LEU A 19 -20.58 -2.13 28.93
N LYS A 20 -21.54 -2.63 28.13
CA LYS A 20 -21.43 -3.93 27.48
C LYS A 20 -20.40 -3.81 26.35
N HIS A 21 -19.14 -3.58 26.66
CA HIS A 21 -18.05 -3.83 25.72
C HIS A 21 -17.81 -5.33 25.67
N SER A 22 -18.78 -6.08 25.12
CA SER A 22 -18.43 -7.35 24.50
C SER A 22 -17.72 -6.98 23.21
N PRO A 23 -16.42 -7.30 23.03
CA PRO A 23 -15.81 -7.18 21.73
C PRO A 23 -16.68 -8.00 20.76
N ARG A 24 -17.29 -7.35 19.77
CA ARG A 24 -18.00 -8.05 18.71
C ARG A 24 -17.00 -8.98 18.06
N LYS A 25 -17.23 -10.29 18.16
CA LYS A 25 -16.42 -11.29 17.47
C LYS A 25 -16.58 -11.08 15.97
N ARG A 26 -15.51 -11.22 15.17
CA ARG A 26 -15.57 -11.09 13.70
C ARG A 26 -16.65 -11.97 13.06
N SER A 27 -16.99 -13.09 13.69
CA SER A 27 -18.07 -14.01 13.28
C SER A 27 -19.50 -13.43 13.41
N ASP A 28 -19.69 -12.33 14.14
CA ASP A 28 -20.99 -11.66 14.33
C ASP A 28 -21.26 -10.61 13.24
N ILE A 29 -20.30 -10.39 12.34
CA ILE A 29 -20.46 -9.47 11.21
C ILE A 29 -21.37 -10.16 10.19
N ARG A 30 -22.63 -9.75 10.13
CA ARG A 30 -23.61 -10.25 9.14
C ARG A 30 -23.44 -9.60 7.76
N ASP A 31 -22.79 -8.45 7.69
CA ASP A 31 -22.61 -7.67 6.48
C ASP A 31 -21.56 -8.31 5.56
N GLU A 32 -21.99 -8.70 4.36
CA GLU A 32 -21.15 -9.34 3.34
C GLU A 32 -20.00 -8.43 2.88
N PHE A 33 -20.28 -7.12 2.75
CA PHE A 33 -19.26 -6.12 2.40
C PHE A 33 -18.12 -6.12 3.43
N LEU A 34 -18.46 -6.07 4.72
CA LEU A 34 -17.46 -6.04 5.79
C LEU A 34 -16.69 -7.36 5.88
N LYS A 35 -17.33 -8.51 5.64
CA LYS A 35 -16.63 -9.80 5.59
C LYS A 35 -15.55 -9.80 4.52
N GLU A 36 -15.88 -9.35 3.32
CA GLU A 36 -14.92 -9.29 2.22
C GLU A 36 -13.83 -8.25 2.50
N ALA A 37 -14.19 -7.08 3.04
CA ALA A 37 -13.21 -6.08 3.46
C ALA A 37 -12.21 -6.62 4.50
N TYR A 38 -12.67 -7.37 5.50
CA TYR A 38 -11.78 -8.01 6.48
C TYR A 38 -10.90 -9.09 5.84
N ARG A 39 -11.43 -9.86 4.89
CA ARG A 39 -10.65 -10.86 4.15
C ARG A 39 -9.54 -10.20 3.34
N ILE A 40 -9.84 -9.13 2.60
CA ILE A 40 -8.85 -8.34 1.87
C ILE A 40 -7.80 -7.79 2.84
N ASN A 41 -8.21 -7.22 3.97
CA ASN A 41 -7.29 -6.70 4.98
C ASN A 41 -6.37 -7.79 5.55
N ASP A 42 -6.90 -8.97 5.87
CA ASP A 42 -6.11 -10.09 6.37
C ASP A 42 -5.07 -10.55 5.32
N HIS A 43 -5.41 -10.52 4.02
CA HIS A 43 -4.46 -10.79 2.95
C HIS A 43 -3.39 -9.69 2.79
N ILE A 44 -3.75 -8.40 2.91
CA ILE A 44 -2.79 -7.29 2.90
C ILE A 44 -1.80 -7.42 4.06
N LEU A 45 -2.29 -7.70 5.28
CA LEU A 45 -1.44 -7.88 6.46
C LEU A 45 -0.53 -9.11 6.35
N SER A 46 -1.05 -10.19 5.76
CA SER A 46 -0.26 -11.40 5.51
C SER A 46 0.89 -11.10 4.53
N LEU A 47 0.62 -10.39 3.45
CA LEU A 47 1.64 -9.95 2.48
C LEU A 47 2.66 -9.02 3.14
N GLN A 48 2.21 -8.04 3.93
CA GLN A 48 3.10 -7.13 4.66
C GLN A 48 4.05 -7.90 5.58
N THR A 49 3.51 -8.81 6.39
CA THR A 49 4.28 -9.62 7.34
C THR A 49 5.29 -10.49 6.59
N TYR A 50 4.86 -11.10 5.49
CA TYR A 50 5.72 -11.89 4.62
C TYR A 50 6.89 -11.06 4.06
N LEU A 51 6.62 -9.90 3.42
CA LEU A 51 7.65 -9.03 2.85
C LEU A 51 8.65 -8.53 3.90
N LEU A 52 8.17 -8.18 5.09
CA LEU A 52 9.05 -7.76 6.19
C LEU A 52 9.91 -8.92 6.70
N SER A 53 9.37 -10.13 6.76
CA SER A 53 10.12 -11.30 7.22
C SER A 53 11.25 -11.70 6.26
N ILE A 54 11.01 -11.62 4.96
CA ILE A 54 12.00 -11.98 3.93
C ILE A 54 12.96 -10.84 3.61
N ARG A 55 12.69 -9.60 4.05
CA ARG A 55 13.48 -8.40 3.69
C ARG A 55 14.98 -8.57 3.90
N GLN A 56 15.39 -9.13 5.04
CA GLN A 56 16.82 -9.30 5.32
C GLN A 56 17.48 -10.31 4.37
N ALA A 57 16.86 -11.46 4.18
CA ALA A 57 17.38 -12.51 3.31
C ALA A 57 17.34 -12.10 1.83
N TYR A 58 16.31 -11.36 1.42
CA TYR A 58 16.15 -10.81 0.08
C TYR A 58 17.25 -9.78 -0.26
N LEU A 59 17.56 -8.87 0.67
CA LEU A 59 18.56 -7.82 0.45
C LEU A 59 20.01 -8.29 0.66
N SER A 60 20.23 -9.44 1.31
CA SER A 60 21.56 -10.00 1.56
C SER A 60 22.21 -10.45 0.26
N THR A 61 23.35 -9.87 -0.10
CA THR A 61 24.18 -10.28 -1.26
C THR A 61 25.29 -11.25 -0.87
N SER A 62 25.27 -11.77 0.37
CA SER A 62 26.33 -12.62 0.88
C SER A 62 26.35 -13.95 0.13
N PRO A 63 27.51 -14.36 -0.44
CA PRO A 63 27.61 -15.65 -1.09
C PRO A 63 27.32 -16.76 -0.07
N PRO A 64 26.69 -17.87 -0.49
CA PRO A 64 26.42 -18.98 0.41
C PRO A 64 27.73 -19.43 1.06
N PRO A 65 27.73 -19.78 2.36
CA PRO A 65 28.93 -20.23 3.04
C PRO A 65 29.49 -21.39 2.25
N ARG A 66 30.69 -21.19 1.71
CA ARG A 66 31.42 -22.23 1.00
C ARG A 66 31.58 -23.35 2.03
N ARG A 67 30.86 -24.46 1.86
CA ARG A 67 31.04 -25.67 2.68
C ARG A 67 32.53 -26.03 2.57
N GLN A 68 33.32 -25.60 3.55
CA GLN A 68 34.66 -26.11 3.71
C GLN A 68 34.47 -27.60 3.97
N HIS A 69 35.00 -28.43 3.07
CA HIS A 69 35.05 -29.87 3.28
C HIS A 69 35.69 -30.09 4.65
N ALA A 70 34.86 -30.44 5.63
CA ALA A 70 35.29 -30.71 6.97
C ALA A 70 36.24 -31.92 6.90
N HIS A 71 37.47 -31.72 7.35
CA HIS A 71 38.37 -32.83 7.65
C HIS A 71 37.65 -33.83 8.58
N PRO A 72 37.85 -35.15 8.41
CA PRO A 72 37.15 -36.15 9.20
C PRO A 72 37.54 -35.99 10.68
N PRO A 73 36.59 -35.86 11.62
CA PRO A 73 36.92 -35.75 13.02
C PRO A 73 37.20 -37.15 13.57
N THR A 74 38.47 -37.43 13.83
CA THR A 74 38.86 -38.51 14.74
C THR A 74 38.60 -38.04 16.18
N SER A 75 37.40 -38.26 16.71
CA SER A 75 37.24 -38.52 18.14
C SER A 75 35.85 -39.01 18.51
N THR A 76 35.85 -40.15 19.18
CA THR A 76 34.77 -40.82 19.88
C THR A 76 34.07 -39.90 20.88
N ARG A 77 32.76 -39.66 20.70
CA ARG A 77 31.80 -39.44 21.80
C ARG A 77 30.36 -39.71 21.37
N LEU A 78 29.60 -40.24 22.31
CA LEU A 78 28.30 -40.92 22.22
C LEU A 78 27.16 -40.11 21.57
N PRO A 79 26.14 -40.78 21.02
CA PRO A 79 24.99 -40.12 20.41
C PRO A 79 23.99 -39.67 21.48
N ASN A 80 23.69 -38.37 21.53
CA ASN A 80 22.49 -37.87 22.18
C ASN A 80 21.44 -37.57 21.10
N VAL A 81 20.38 -38.38 21.09
CA VAL A 81 19.20 -38.22 20.25
C VAL A 81 18.30 -37.20 20.94
N SER A 82 17.94 -36.12 20.24
CA SER A 82 16.61 -35.45 20.23
C SER A 82 16.73 -33.95 19.92
N SER A 83 16.70 -33.59 18.63
CA SER A 83 16.08 -32.33 18.18
C SER A 83 15.90 -32.36 16.66
N THR A 84 14.85 -33.03 16.22
CA THR A 84 14.25 -32.85 14.89
C THR A 84 13.55 -31.48 14.86
N HIS A 85 14.30 -30.43 14.61
CA HIS A 85 13.78 -29.14 14.15
C HIS A 85 14.40 -28.83 12.78
N PRO A 86 13.64 -28.93 11.66
CA PRO A 86 14.07 -28.39 10.39
C PRO A 86 13.86 -26.87 10.43
N GLN A 87 14.82 -26.14 11.00
CA GLN A 87 14.77 -24.69 11.01
C GLN A 87 16.05 -24.14 10.36
N GLN A 88 15.85 -23.35 9.30
CA GLN A 88 16.77 -22.37 8.70
C GLN A 88 17.74 -22.84 7.60
N ASP A 89 17.16 -23.30 6.48
CA ASP A 89 17.76 -23.08 5.15
C ASP A 89 17.45 -21.67 4.59
N SER A 90 16.88 -20.76 5.39
CA SER A 90 16.38 -19.43 4.95
C SER A 90 17.45 -18.32 4.91
N THR A 91 18.72 -18.64 5.09
CA THR A 91 19.77 -17.61 5.25
C THR A 91 20.22 -17.01 3.93
N TYR A 92 19.97 -17.66 2.80
CA TYR A 92 20.43 -17.21 1.49
C TYR A 92 19.36 -17.46 0.42
N LEU A 93 18.87 -16.39 -0.19
CA LEU A 93 18.07 -16.49 -1.41
C LEU A 93 18.98 -16.43 -2.64
N THR A 94 18.71 -17.28 -3.62
CA THR A 94 19.34 -17.17 -4.93
C THR A 94 18.66 -16.08 -5.76
N ASN A 95 19.32 -15.61 -6.83
CA ASN A 95 18.72 -14.66 -7.76
C ASN A 95 17.36 -15.12 -8.33
N PRO A 96 17.18 -16.36 -8.79
CA PRO A 96 15.87 -16.82 -9.25
C PRO A 96 14.83 -16.88 -8.13
N ASP A 97 15.21 -17.19 -6.88
CA ASP A 97 14.27 -17.15 -5.76
C ASP A 97 13.77 -15.73 -5.49
N ARG A 98 14.66 -14.73 -5.59
CA ARG A 98 14.28 -13.31 -5.47
C ARG A 98 13.32 -12.90 -6.59
N ASP A 99 13.58 -13.30 -7.82
CA ASP A 99 12.72 -12.98 -8.96
C ASP A 99 11.34 -13.65 -8.83
N ALA A 100 11.27 -14.87 -8.29
CA ALA A 100 10.01 -15.56 -7.99
C ALA A 100 9.20 -14.86 -6.88
N ILE A 101 9.88 -14.33 -5.86
CA ILE A 101 9.26 -13.52 -4.80
C ILE A 101 8.70 -12.22 -5.37
N ASP A 102 9.46 -11.58 -6.24
CA ASP A 102 9.05 -10.34 -6.90
C ASP A 102 7.81 -10.57 -7.77
N ALA A 103 7.81 -11.64 -8.56
CA ALA A 103 6.68 -12.02 -9.40
C ALA A 103 5.43 -12.37 -8.58
N SER A 104 5.57 -13.20 -7.55
CA SER A 104 4.45 -13.60 -6.69
C SER A 104 3.87 -12.43 -5.90
N SER A 105 4.72 -11.58 -5.31
CA SER A 105 4.29 -10.38 -4.57
C SER A 105 3.54 -9.41 -5.48
N LYS A 106 4.03 -9.22 -6.71
CA LYS A 106 3.38 -8.38 -7.73
C LYS A 106 2.01 -8.92 -8.15
N THR A 107 1.88 -10.22 -8.36
CA THR A 107 0.58 -10.85 -8.64
C THR A 107 -0.39 -10.63 -7.48
N LEU A 108 0.04 -10.84 -6.24
CA LEU A 108 -0.79 -10.58 -5.06
C LEU A 108 -1.21 -9.12 -4.94
N LEU A 109 -0.32 -8.16 -5.21
CA LEU A 109 -0.69 -6.74 -5.23
C LEU A 109 -1.76 -6.43 -6.28
N ARG A 110 -1.68 -7.04 -7.48
CA ARG A 110 -2.71 -6.88 -8.52
C ARG A 110 -4.03 -7.49 -8.12
N ASP A 111 -4.00 -8.70 -7.59
CA ASP A 111 -5.19 -9.42 -7.16
C ASP A 111 -5.90 -8.63 -6.06
N LEU A 112 -5.15 -8.13 -5.07
CA LEU A 112 -5.69 -7.27 -4.01
C LEU A 112 -6.26 -5.96 -4.56
N ASN A 113 -5.59 -5.32 -5.52
CA ASN A 113 -6.12 -4.12 -6.18
C ASN A 113 -7.43 -4.42 -6.91
N ALA A 114 -7.49 -5.53 -7.65
CA ALA A 114 -8.68 -5.98 -8.35
C ALA A 114 -9.83 -6.29 -7.37
N SER A 115 -9.56 -6.97 -6.26
CA SER A 115 -10.55 -7.24 -5.22
C SER A 115 -11.08 -5.96 -4.58
N ILE A 116 -10.24 -4.97 -4.30
CA ILE A 116 -10.68 -3.66 -3.79
C ILE A 116 -11.57 -2.95 -4.82
N ARG A 117 -11.19 -2.97 -6.10
CA ARG A 117 -11.99 -2.38 -7.19
C ARG A 117 -13.36 -3.04 -7.31
N GLN A 118 -13.41 -4.37 -7.33
CA GLN A 118 -14.64 -5.16 -7.37
C GLN A 118 -15.55 -4.86 -6.16
N LEU A 119 -14.96 -4.78 -4.96
CA LEU A 119 -15.70 -4.41 -3.76
C LEU A 119 -16.27 -2.98 -3.85
N SER A 120 -15.50 -2.03 -4.41
CA SER A 120 -15.98 -0.66 -4.64
C SER A 120 -17.08 -0.58 -5.69
N GLU A 121 -16.99 -1.37 -6.76
CA GLU A 121 -17.99 -1.42 -7.82
C GLU A 121 -19.30 -2.00 -7.29
N ALA A 122 -19.23 -3.12 -6.57
CA ALA A 122 -20.38 -3.72 -5.90
C ALA A 122 -21.07 -2.73 -4.94
N GLU A 123 -20.28 -1.93 -4.21
CA GLU A 123 -20.82 -0.90 -3.33
C GLU A 123 -21.47 0.26 -4.10
N SER A 124 -20.87 0.69 -5.22
CA SER A 124 -21.45 1.73 -6.07
C SER A 124 -22.80 1.31 -6.67
N ILE A 125 -22.91 0.04 -7.08
CA ILE A 125 -24.15 -0.56 -7.59
C ILE A 125 -25.19 -0.62 -6.49
N ARG A 126 -24.81 -1.08 -5.28
CA ARG A 126 -25.71 -1.07 -4.12
C ARG A 126 -26.20 0.34 -3.80
N ARG A 127 -25.30 1.33 -3.71
CA ARG A 127 -25.62 2.72 -3.37
C ARG A 127 -26.60 3.31 -4.38
N THR A 128 -26.32 3.18 -5.67
CA THR A 128 -27.21 3.66 -6.74
C THR A 128 -28.55 2.93 -6.74
N SER A 129 -28.58 1.62 -6.48
CA SER A 129 -29.82 0.85 -6.38
C SER A 129 -30.67 1.29 -5.19
N GLN A 130 -30.06 1.49 -4.03
CA GLN A 130 -30.77 1.95 -2.82
C GLN A 130 -31.35 3.34 -3.02
N PHE A 131 -30.60 4.24 -3.65
CA PHE A 131 -31.07 5.59 -3.94
C PHE A 131 -32.26 5.58 -4.92
N LYS A 132 -32.18 4.79 -6.00
CA LYS A 132 -33.31 4.62 -6.95
C LYS A 132 -34.55 4.03 -6.29
N VAL A 133 -34.40 3.03 -5.43
CA VAL A 133 -35.51 2.45 -4.68
C VAL A 133 -36.14 3.51 -3.79
N LEU A 134 -35.31 4.28 -3.07
CA LEU A 134 -35.78 5.37 -2.20
C LEU A 134 -36.55 6.43 -3.00
N GLU A 135 -35.98 6.90 -4.10
CA GLU A 135 -36.60 7.84 -5.02
C GLU A 135 -37.96 7.33 -5.52
N SER A 136 -38.03 6.05 -5.92
CA SER A 136 -39.28 5.43 -6.38
C SER A 136 -40.37 5.34 -5.29
N ARG A 137 -39.98 5.24 -4.00
CA ARG A 137 -40.93 5.20 -2.87
C ARG A 137 -41.53 6.59 -2.61
N TYR A 138 -40.71 7.63 -2.65
CA TYR A 138 -41.16 8.98 -2.32
C TYR A 138 -41.66 9.79 -3.53
N SER A 139 -41.32 9.40 -4.76
CA SER A 139 -41.82 10.05 -5.99
C SER A 139 -43.33 9.91 -6.15
N LYS A 140 -43.92 8.78 -5.74
CA LYS A 140 -45.38 8.54 -5.77
C LYS A 140 -46.15 9.48 -4.82
N GLY A 141 -45.53 9.92 -3.74
CA GLY A 141 -46.12 10.87 -2.78
C GLY A 141 -46.01 12.33 -3.21
N LEU A 142 -45.24 12.63 -4.26
CA LEU A 142 -44.91 13.99 -4.67
C LEU A 142 -46.13 14.72 -5.29
N LEU A 143 -46.94 14.01 -6.09
CA LEU A 143 -48.17 14.57 -6.68
C LEU A 143 -49.22 14.91 -5.62
N GLY A 144 -49.37 14.05 -4.59
CA GLY A 144 -50.26 14.32 -3.46
C GLY A 144 -49.77 15.49 -2.58
N ARG A 145 -48.45 15.64 -2.43
CA ARG A 145 -47.83 16.71 -1.63
C ARG A 145 -47.91 18.08 -2.33
N TRP A 146 -47.76 18.10 -3.66
CA TRP A 146 -48.03 19.29 -4.47
C TRP A 146 -49.50 19.72 -4.38
N ALA A 147 -50.43 18.77 -4.50
CA ALA A 147 -51.86 19.04 -4.39
C ALA A 147 -52.30 19.53 -3.00
N ALA A 148 -51.57 19.15 -1.94
CA ALA A 148 -51.82 19.60 -0.57
C ALA A 148 -51.24 21.00 -0.25
N GLY A 149 -50.69 21.71 -1.25
CA GLY A 149 -50.10 23.04 -1.07
C GLY A 149 -48.66 23.02 -0.54
N GLY A 150 -48.00 21.86 -0.53
CA GLY A 150 -46.57 21.74 -0.25
C GLY A 150 -45.73 22.15 -1.47
N GLY A 151 -44.59 22.81 -1.24
CA GLY A 151 -43.68 23.20 -2.31
C GLY A 151 -43.19 22.00 -3.11
N ALA A 152 -43.16 22.12 -4.44
CA ALA A 152 -42.80 21.03 -5.37
C ALA A 152 -41.39 20.44 -5.17
N GLY A 153 -40.55 21.05 -4.32
CA GLY A 153 -39.18 20.61 -4.02
C GLY A 153 -38.90 20.29 -2.54
N GLU A 154 -39.86 20.43 -1.62
CA GLU A 154 -39.61 20.11 -0.21
C GLU A 154 -39.64 18.60 0.00
N LYS A 155 -38.48 17.97 0.19
CA LYS A 155 -38.33 16.54 0.57
C LYS A 155 -39.08 16.27 1.88
N SER A 156 -39.71 15.11 2.03
CA SER A 156 -40.37 14.81 3.30
C SER A 156 -39.32 14.65 4.41
N PRO A 157 -39.64 15.03 5.67
CA PRO A 157 -38.69 14.88 6.77
C PRO A 157 -38.29 13.41 6.97
N GLU A 158 -39.19 12.47 6.70
CA GLU A 158 -38.92 11.03 6.72
C GLU A 158 -37.96 10.60 5.60
N GLN A 159 -38.13 11.13 4.39
CA GLN A 159 -37.22 10.89 3.26
C GLN A 159 -35.81 11.39 3.57
N VAL A 160 -35.67 12.60 4.13
CA VAL A 160 -34.34 13.16 4.46
C VAL A 160 -33.63 12.34 5.55
N VAL A 161 -34.37 11.81 6.54
CA VAL A 161 -33.79 10.94 7.58
C VAL A 161 -33.37 9.59 7.00
N GLU A 162 -34.12 9.01 6.06
CA GLU A 162 -33.71 7.79 5.37
C GLU A 162 -32.51 8.03 4.43
N GLU A 163 -32.50 9.11 3.66
CA GLU A 163 -31.38 9.52 2.78
C GLU A 163 -30.09 9.68 3.59
N SER A 164 -30.13 10.47 4.67
CA SER A 164 -28.95 10.72 5.53
C SER A 164 -28.40 9.45 6.19
N ARG A 165 -29.26 8.50 6.57
CA ARG A 165 -28.80 7.20 7.08
C ARG A 165 -28.05 6.42 6.01
N LEU A 166 -28.58 6.37 4.79
CA LEU A 166 -27.94 5.68 3.67
C LEU A 166 -26.61 6.33 3.30
N GLU A 167 -26.55 7.67 3.30
CA GLU A 167 -25.32 8.44 3.09
C GLU A 167 -24.28 8.13 4.16
N LEU A 168 -24.66 8.09 5.44
CA LEU A 168 -23.75 7.75 6.54
C LEU A 168 -23.16 6.33 6.38
N PHE A 169 -23.99 5.36 5.97
CA PHE A 169 -23.50 4.02 5.65
C PHE A 169 -22.56 4.02 4.44
N GLY A 170 -22.89 4.80 3.40
CA GLY A 170 -22.02 4.99 2.23
C GLY A 170 -20.66 5.56 2.63
N MET A 171 -20.64 6.65 3.39
CA MET A 171 -19.42 7.27 3.90
C MET A 171 -18.56 6.30 4.71
N HIS A 172 -19.17 5.47 5.56
CA HIS A 172 -18.44 4.46 6.31
C HIS A 172 -17.76 3.45 5.39
N ARG A 173 -18.48 2.96 4.37
CA ARG A 173 -17.95 1.99 3.40
C ARG A 173 -16.89 2.60 2.49
N ASP A 174 -17.09 3.84 2.04
CA ASP A 174 -16.09 4.63 1.30
C ASP A 174 -14.82 4.80 2.13
N SER A 175 -14.95 5.07 3.43
CA SER A 175 -13.81 5.16 4.36
C SER A 175 -13.07 3.82 4.53
N VAL A 176 -13.80 2.70 4.54
CA VAL A 176 -13.21 1.35 4.59
C VAL A 176 -12.43 1.05 3.32
N LEU A 177 -13.00 1.33 2.15
CA LEU A 177 -12.33 1.15 0.85
C LEU A 177 -11.06 2.01 0.75
N TRP A 178 -11.15 3.27 1.17
CA TRP A 178 -10.01 4.18 1.24
C TRP A 178 -8.92 3.63 2.17
N PHE A 179 -9.30 3.13 3.35
CA PHE A 179 -8.36 2.52 4.30
C PHE A 179 -7.65 1.29 3.71
N LEU A 180 -8.39 0.39 3.05
CA LEU A 180 -7.81 -0.79 2.39
C LEU A 180 -6.85 -0.40 1.27
N GLY A 181 -7.23 0.57 0.44
CA GLY A 181 -6.36 1.09 -0.61
C GLY A 181 -5.09 1.71 -0.03
N ARG A 182 -5.21 2.52 1.03
CA ARG A 182 -4.06 3.11 1.74
C ARG A 182 -3.13 2.05 2.33
N LYS A 183 -3.68 0.96 2.88
CA LYS A 183 -2.85 -0.15 3.38
C LYS A 183 -2.15 -0.91 2.27
N LEU A 184 -2.81 -1.12 1.13
CA LEU A 184 -2.19 -1.73 -0.04
C LEU A 184 -1.06 -0.86 -0.60
N GLU A 185 -1.21 0.47 -0.58
CA GLU A 185 -0.16 1.43 -0.92
C GLU A 185 1.08 1.25 -0.04
N GLU A 186 0.90 1.23 1.28
CA GLU A 186 1.99 1.05 2.25
C GLU A 186 2.78 -0.24 1.98
N VAL A 187 2.09 -1.34 1.66
CA VAL A 187 2.73 -2.62 1.32
C VAL A 187 3.46 -2.54 -0.02
N GLY A 188 2.85 -1.89 -1.01
CA GLY A 188 3.50 -1.61 -2.29
C GLY A 188 4.81 -0.83 -2.13
N GLU A 189 4.82 0.19 -1.27
CA GLU A 189 6.01 0.98 -0.97
C GLU A 189 7.14 0.15 -0.36
N VAL A 190 6.82 -0.78 0.54
CA VAL A 190 7.81 -1.71 1.10
C VAL A 190 8.42 -2.58 0.00
N GLN A 191 7.60 -3.14 -0.89
CA GLN A 191 8.08 -3.96 -2.02
C GLN A 191 8.97 -3.14 -2.97
N ARG A 192 8.52 -1.94 -3.37
CA ARG A 192 9.27 -1.04 -4.25
C ARG A 192 10.63 -0.68 -3.64
N GLY A 193 10.66 -0.29 -2.37
CA GLY A 193 11.90 0.05 -1.67
C GLY A 193 12.84 -1.14 -1.43
N MET A 194 12.36 -2.38 -1.54
CA MET A 194 13.22 -3.58 -1.57
C MET A 194 13.83 -3.79 -2.97
N MET A 195 13.01 -3.69 -4.01
CA MET A 195 13.45 -3.83 -5.41
C MET A 195 14.44 -2.75 -5.83
N GLU A 196 14.21 -1.49 -5.42
CA GLU A 196 15.12 -0.37 -5.69
C GLU A 196 16.51 -0.62 -5.11
N ARG A 197 16.58 -1.03 -3.84
CA ARG A 197 17.84 -1.40 -3.20
C ARG A 197 18.49 -2.65 -3.81
N ARG A 198 17.73 -3.53 -4.45
CA ARG A 198 18.32 -4.66 -5.18
C ARG A 198 18.92 -4.17 -6.48
N LEU A 199 18.15 -3.41 -7.26
CA LEU A 199 18.58 -2.85 -8.54
C LEU A 199 19.83 -1.98 -8.38
N GLU A 200 19.85 -1.11 -7.38
CA GLU A 200 21.00 -0.27 -7.04
C GLU A 200 22.25 -1.13 -6.77
N ARG A 201 22.12 -2.19 -5.96
CA ARG A 201 23.24 -3.10 -5.66
C ARG A 201 23.69 -3.91 -6.87
N GLU A 202 22.79 -4.33 -7.75
CA GLU A 202 23.16 -5.06 -8.98
C GLU A 202 23.91 -4.13 -9.95
N VAL A 203 23.44 -2.88 -10.09
CA VAL A 203 24.11 -1.85 -10.90
C VAL A 203 25.49 -1.51 -10.33
N GLU A 204 25.60 -1.34 -9.01
CA GLU A 204 26.88 -1.12 -8.32
C GLU A 204 27.81 -2.34 -8.44
N ARG A 205 27.28 -3.56 -8.34
CA ARG A 205 28.05 -4.79 -8.50
C ARG A 205 28.64 -4.87 -9.90
N GLY A 206 27.83 -4.62 -10.94
CA GLY A 206 28.29 -4.55 -12.33
C GLY A 206 29.41 -3.51 -12.50
N ARG A 207 29.25 -2.32 -11.90
CA ARG A 207 30.29 -1.28 -11.87
C ARG A 207 31.56 -1.72 -11.13
N SER A 208 31.41 -2.42 -10.01
CA SER A 208 32.54 -2.87 -9.18
C SER A 208 33.33 -4.01 -9.81
N VAL A 209 32.66 -4.90 -10.57
CA VAL A 209 33.32 -5.96 -11.35
C VAL A 209 34.15 -5.32 -12.46
N LEU A 210 33.58 -4.34 -13.18
CA LEU A 210 34.31 -3.53 -14.16
C LEU A 210 35.52 -2.81 -13.53
N TYR A 211 35.34 -2.23 -12.35
CA TYR A 211 36.43 -1.54 -11.64
C TYR A 211 37.53 -2.50 -11.16
N LYS A 212 37.18 -3.69 -10.66
CA LYS A 212 38.15 -4.72 -10.24
C LYS A 212 39.01 -5.22 -11.41
N ILE A 213 38.39 -5.37 -12.57
CA ILE A 213 39.06 -5.81 -13.80
C ILE A 213 39.95 -4.69 -14.37
N LYS A 214 39.49 -3.44 -14.29
CA LYS A 214 40.25 -2.27 -14.78
C LYS A 214 41.30 -1.75 -13.79
N GLY A 215 41.23 -2.15 -12.53
CA GLY A 215 42.10 -1.69 -11.44
C GLY A 215 43.49 -2.37 -11.42
N PRO A 216 44.48 -1.77 -10.74
CA PRO A 216 45.87 -2.26 -10.70
C PRO A 216 46.03 -3.65 -10.05
N SER A 217 45.00 -4.20 -9.42
CA SER A 217 44.94 -5.58 -8.91
C SER A 217 44.67 -6.62 -10.01
N GLY A 218 43.84 -6.32 -11.02
CA GLY A 218 43.66 -7.18 -12.19
C GLY A 218 44.90 -7.26 -13.08
N ALA A 219 45.65 -6.15 -13.15
CA ALA A 219 46.97 -6.11 -13.80
C ALA A 219 48.10 -6.78 -12.98
N ARG A 220 47.95 -6.87 -11.65
CA ARG A 220 48.95 -7.52 -10.76
C ARG A 220 48.86 -9.04 -10.75
N GLU A 221 47.67 -9.60 -10.91
CA GLU A 221 47.48 -11.06 -11.00
C GLU A 221 47.96 -11.62 -12.34
N MET A 222 48.03 -10.78 -13.38
CA MET A 222 48.58 -11.11 -14.71
C MET A 222 50.11 -10.88 -14.82
N GLY A 223 50.73 -10.18 -13.84
CA GLY A 223 52.15 -9.78 -13.86
C GLY A 223 53.01 -10.40 -12.75
N GLY A 224 52.52 -11.48 -12.11
CA GLY A 224 53.11 -12.07 -10.91
C GLY A 224 54.01 -13.28 -11.15
N MET A 225 54.91 -13.26 -12.13
CA MET A 225 55.97 -14.27 -12.22
C MET A 225 57.29 -13.65 -12.70
N ASN A 226 57.93 -12.86 -11.83
CA ASN A 226 59.38 -12.66 -11.89
C ASN A 226 59.92 -12.54 -10.46
N GLY A 227 60.01 -13.68 -9.79
CA GLY A 227 60.88 -13.86 -8.65
C GLY A 227 62.31 -14.15 -9.13
N PHE A 228 63.10 -13.11 -9.38
CA PHE A 228 64.56 -13.23 -9.44
C PHE A 228 65.21 -12.04 -8.74
N THR A 229 65.65 -12.32 -7.52
CA THR A 229 66.73 -11.73 -6.71
C THR A 229 67.49 -10.51 -7.25
N GLY A 230 67.59 -9.47 -6.43
CA GLY A 230 68.52 -8.35 -6.65
C GLY A 230 68.36 -7.22 -5.63
N ASP A 231 68.87 -7.48 -4.42
CA ASP A 231 69.13 -6.51 -3.36
C ASP A 231 69.89 -5.26 -3.86
N ALA A 232 69.35 -4.06 -3.57
CA ALA A 232 70.10 -2.82 -3.38
C ALA A 232 69.14 -1.71 -2.91
N GLY A 233 69.12 -1.46 -1.60
CA GLY A 233 68.49 -0.28 -1.03
C GLY A 233 69.30 1.00 -1.29
N GLN A 234 68.58 2.11 -1.50
CA GLN A 234 68.82 3.49 -1.07
C GLN A 234 68.45 4.51 -2.14
N GLY A 235 67.58 5.46 -1.77
CA GLY A 235 67.26 6.62 -2.61
C GLY A 235 66.01 7.35 -2.12
N ALA A 236 66.21 8.32 -1.24
CA ALA A 236 65.19 9.24 -0.78
C ALA A 236 64.81 10.29 -1.84
N GLY A 237 63.57 10.79 -1.75
CA GLY A 237 63.21 12.15 -2.16
C GLY A 237 62.47 12.28 -3.49
N GLY A 238 61.38 13.05 -3.48
CA GLY A 238 60.82 13.62 -4.71
C GLY A 238 59.30 13.70 -4.75
N SER A 239 58.74 14.72 -4.08
CA SER A 239 57.45 15.27 -4.45
C SER A 239 57.45 15.67 -5.94
N GLY A 240 56.46 15.22 -6.69
CA GLY A 240 56.23 15.65 -8.07
C GLY A 240 54.82 15.27 -8.51
N GLY A 241 53.90 16.23 -8.47
CA GLY A 241 52.57 16.05 -9.04
C GLY A 241 52.66 15.66 -10.50
N SER A 242 51.88 14.65 -10.89
CA SER A 242 51.60 14.39 -12.30
C SER A 242 50.11 14.10 -12.41
N GLY A 243 49.46 14.93 -13.23
CA GLY A 243 48.02 15.03 -13.34
C GLY A 243 47.35 13.70 -13.64
N TYR A 244 46.22 13.49 -12.98
CA TYR A 244 45.17 12.63 -13.46
C TYR A 244 44.75 13.09 -14.87
N LYS A 245 45.32 12.47 -15.90
CA LYS A 245 44.77 12.48 -17.24
C LYS A 245 43.62 11.47 -17.26
N GLY A 246 42.42 11.98 -17.06
CA GLY A 246 41.22 11.30 -17.51
C GLY A 246 41.21 11.18 -19.03
N GLY A 247 40.57 10.11 -19.53
CA GLY A 247 40.04 10.05 -20.89
C GLY A 247 41.05 9.64 -21.95
N GLY A 248 41.22 8.32 -22.10
CA GLY A 248 41.75 7.71 -23.30
C GLY A 248 41.59 6.20 -23.16
N GLU A 249 40.80 5.57 -24.02
CA GLU A 249 41.01 4.16 -24.31
C GLU A 249 42.49 3.99 -24.62
N ALA A 250 43.24 3.34 -23.74
CA ALA A 250 44.53 2.81 -24.11
C ALA A 250 44.24 1.68 -25.10
N ALA A 251 44.07 2.04 -26.37
CA ALA A 251 44.26 1.12 -27.47
C ALA A 251 45.71 0.66 -27.36
N MET A 252 45.89 -0.52 -26.78
CA MET A 252 47.16 -1.22 -26.74
C MET A 252 47.62 -1.40 -28.19
N ASP A 253 48.84 -1.00 -28.53
CA ASP A 253 49.34 -1.11 -29.89
C ASP A 253 49.35 -2.59 -30.31
N ASP A 254 49.01 -2.88 -31.58
CA ASP A 254 48.93 -4.27 -32.06
C ASP A 254 50.29 -4.99 -31.97
N GLU A 255 51.39 -4.24 -31.93
CA GLU A 255 52.73 -4.77 -31.67
C GLU A 255 52.91 -5.21 -30.20
N ASP A 256 52.41 -4.45 -29.25
CA ASP A 256 52.46 -4.79 -27.81
C ASP A 256 51.61 -6.03 -27.52
N ARG A 257 50.43 -6.15 -28.17
CA ARG A 257 49.58 -7.35 -28.07
C ARG A 257 50.29 -8.61 -28.55
N ARG A 258 50.96 -8.52 -29.71
CA ARG A 258 51.73 -9.64 -30.28
C ARG A 258 52.93 -10.03 -29.42
N GLN A 259 53.58 -9.06 -28.78
CA GLN A 259 54.69 -9.34 -27.86
C GLN A 259 54.22 -10.03 -26.57
N ILE A 260 53.05 -9.65 -26.05
CA ILE A 260 52.42 -10.30 -24.89
C ILE A 260 51.95 -11.71 -25.25
N GLU A 261 51.33 -11.89 -26.42
CA GLU A 261 50.92 -13.20 -26.96
C GLU A 261 52.10 -14.15 -27.15
N GLN A 262 53.31 -13.63 -27.46
CA GLN A 262 54.54 -14.43 -27.56
C GLN A 262 55.17 -14.78 -26.20
N GLN A 263 54.87 -14.02 -25.15
CA GLN A 263 55.36 -14.27 -23.78
C GLN A 263 54.43 -15.20 -22.96
N LEU A 264 53.20 -15.42 -23.42
CA LEU A 264 52.21 -16.29 -22.78
C LEU A 264 52.30 -17.71 -23.32
N SER A 265 52.25 -18.71 -22.43
CA SER A 265 52.12 -20.10 -22.85
C SER A 265 50.78 -20.33 -23.57
N PRO A 266 50.71 -21.26 -24.55
CA PRO A 266 49.47 -21.55 -25.27
C PRO A 266 48.31 -21.97 -24.36
N GLU A 267 48.59 -22.60 -23.20
CA GLU A 267 47.57 -22.92 -22.19
C GLU A 267 47.03 -21.67 -21.47
N GLN A 268 47.87 -20.68 -21.17
CA GLN A 268 47.43 -19.41 -20.57
C GLN A 268 46.55 -18.60 -21.54
N LEU A 269 46.88 -18.62 -22.84
CA LEU A 269 46.07 -17.95 -23.86
C LEU A 269 44.66 -18.55 -23.95
N GLN A 270 44.56 -19.88 -23.86
CA GLN A 270 43.28 -20.60 -23.85
C GLN A 270 42.47 -20.29 -22.57
N LEU A 271 43.15 -20.19 -21.42
CA LEU A 271 42.53 -19.79 -20.16
C LEU A 271 41.99 -18.35 -20.24
N PHE A 272 42.76 -17.39 -20.76
CA PHE A 272 42.31 -16.01 -20.97
C PHE A 272 41.13 -15.92 -21.93
N ALA A 273 41.16 -16.67 -23.03
CA ALA A 273 40.03 -16.72 -23.97
C ALA A 273 38.76 -17.25 -23.29
N ARG A 274 38.89 -18.28 -22.45
CA ARG A 274 37.79 -18.83 -21.66
C ARG A 274 37.27 -17.85 -20.61
N GLU A 275 38.16 -17.22 -19.85
CA GLU A 275 37.80 -16.22 -18.83
C GLU A 275 37.11 -15.01 -19.45
N ASN A 276 37.60 -14.52 -20.60
CA ASN A 276 36.94 -13.44 -21.33
C ASN A 276 35.53 -13.83 -21.79
N GLN A 277 35.35 -15.06 -22.28
CA GLN A 277 34.04 -15.56 -22.68
C GLN A 277 33.09 -15.71 -21.49
N ASP A 278 33.57 -16.21 -20.35
CA ASP A 278 32.78 -16.35 -19.13
C ASP A 278 32.43 -14.97 -18.54
N MET A 279 33.33 -14.00 -18.64
CA MET A 279 33.08 -12.60 -18.29
C MET A 279 31.98 -11.97 -19.14
N LEU A 280 32.03 -12.15 -20.46
CA LEU A 280 30.99 -11.64 -21.38
C LEU A 280 29.62 -12.24 -21.06
N LYS A 281 29.53 -13.55 -20.82
CA LYS A 281 28.29 -14.21 -20.41
C LYS A 281 27.75 -13.63 -19.10
N HIS A 282 28.62 -13.48 -18.09
CA HIS A 282 28.22 -12.87 -16.82
C HIS A 282 27.72 -11.42 -17.03
N TYR A 283 28.33 -10.64 -17.93
CA TYR A 283 27.84 -9.30 -18.24
C TYR A 283 26.46 -9.33 -18.89
N GLU A 284 26.25 -10.16 -19.91
CA GLU A 284 24.94 -10.33 -20.55
C GLU A 284 23.87 -10.72 -19.52
N ASP A 285 24.15 -11.72 -18.67
CA ASP A 285 23.25 -12.18 -17.61
C ASP A 285 22.91 -11.05 -16.61
N THR A 286 23.91 -10.26 -16.20
CA THR A 286 23.67 -9.13 -15.28
C THR A 286 22.84 -8.03 -15.93
N LEU A 287 23.06 -7.73 -17.21
CA LEU A 287 22.29 -6.72 -17.94
C LEU A 287 20.83 -7.15 -18.10
N ASP A 288 20.59 -8.42 -18.40
CA ASP A 288 19.23 -8.94 -18.55
C ASP A 288 18.48 -8.98 -17.20
N GLN A 289 19.18 -9.27 -16.10
CA GLN A 289 18.62 -9.15 -14.75
C GLN A 289 18.25 -7.70 -14.41
N VAL A 290 19.12 -6.74 -14.70
CA VAL A 290 18.86 -5.31 -14.49
C VAL A 290 17.67 -4.83 -15.32
N ARG A 291 17.61 -5.18 -16.61
CA ARG A 291 16.49 -4.82 -17.50
C ARG A 291 15.16 -5.40 -17.02
N THR A 292 15.18 -6.65 -16.57
CA THR A 292 13.98 -7.33 -16.06
C THR A 292 13.48 -6.68 -14.77
N ALA A 293 14.41 -6.36 -13.85
CA ALA A 293 14.10 -5.65 -12.61
C ALA A 293 13.58 -4.23 -12.87
N GLU A 294 14.18 -3.50 -13.80
CA GLU A 294 13.74 -2.15 -14.22
C GLU A 294 12.32 -2.19 -14.79
N ARG A 295 12.03 -3.12 -15.71
CA ARG A 295 10.69 -3.28 -16.27
C ARG A 295 9.66 -3.61 -15.18
N SER A 296 10.01 -4.48 -14.24
CA SER A 296 9.12 -4.84 -13.14
C SER A 296 8.86 -3.66 -12.21
N MET A 297 9.89 -2.85 -11.94
CA MET A 297 9.80 -1.63 -11.13
C MET A 297 8.91 -0.57 -11.78
N ILE A 298 9.05 -0.34 -13.09
CA ILE A 298 8.19 0.60 -13.83
C ILE A 298 6.73 0.18 -13.69
N GLU A 299 6.42 -1.09 -13.92
CA GLU A 299 5.05 -1.60 -13.85
C GLU A 299 4.45 -1.51 -12.43
N ILE A 300 5.26 -1.69 -11.38
CA ILE A 300 4.82 -1.48 -9.99
C ILE A 300 4.60 0.01 -9.71
N SER A 301 5.45 0.87 -10.24
CA SER A 301 5.34 2.32 -10.09
C SER A 301 4.10 2.86 -10.79
N GLU A 302 3.76 2.33 -11.97
CA GLU A 302 2.50 2.62 -12.66
C GLU A 302 1.29 2.21 -11.80
N LEU A 303 1.28 0.97 -11.30
CA LEU A 303 0.20 0.49 -10.42
C LEU A 303 0.05 1.36 -9.18
N GLN A 304 1.15 1.73 -8.52
CA GLN A 304 1.13 2.61 -7.34
C GLN A 304 0.63 4.00 -7.68
N THR A 305 1.10 4.59 -8.79
CA THR A 305 0.65 5.92 -9.24
C THR A 305 -0.86 5.92 -9.45
N THR A 306 -1.40 4.90 -10.12
CA THR A 306 -2.86 4.79 -10.29
C THR A 306 -3.60 4.61 -8.97
N LEU A 307 -3.03 3.85 -8.02
CA LEU A 307 -3.62 3.63 -6.71
C LEU A 307 -3.64 4.94 -5.88
N VAL A 308 -2.54 5.67 -5.84
CA VAL A 308 -2.43 6.96 -5.14
C VAL A 308 -3.40 7.99 -5.72
N GLN A 309 -3.46 8.11 -7.06
CA GLN A 309 -4.42 8.99 -7.73
C GLN A 309 -5.87 8.65 -7.35
N ASN A 310 -6.22 7.36 -7.30
CA ASN A 310 -7.55 6.93 -6.89
C ASN A 310 -7.83 7.24 -5.41
N LEU A 311 -6.84 7.10 -4.52
CA LEU A 311 -6.96 7.47 -3.11
C LEU A 311 -7.14 8.97 -2.90
N ASP A 312 -6.47 9.80 -3.70
CA ASP A 312 -6.61 11.26 -3.64
C ASP A 312 -8.02 11.69 -4.05
N ILE A 313 -8.54 11.12 -5.15
CA ILE A 313 -9.92 11.34 -5.60
C ILE A 313 -10.92 10.87 -4.52
N GLN A 314 -10.72 9.68 -3.96
CA GLN A 314 -11.58 9.16 -2.89
C GLN A 314 -11.52 10.02 -1.63
N SER A 315 -10.35 10.50 -1.24
CA SER A 315 -10.15 11.39 -0.08
C SER A 315 -10.90 12.71 -0.24
N ALA A 316 -10.81 13.33 -1.41
CA ALA A 316 -11.56 14.54 -1.73
C ALA A 316 -13.08 14.31 -1.67
N ASN A 317 -13.56 13.20 -2.26
CA ASN A 317 -14.97 12.84 -2.24
C ASN A 317 -15.48 12.56 -0.82
N ILE A 318 -14.71 11.83 0.00
CA ILE A 318 -15.06 11.56 1.40
C ILE A 318 -15.11 12.88 2.18
N SER A 319 -14.17 13.78 1.96
CA SER A 319 -14.15 15.10 2.62
C SER A 319 -15.38 15.93 2.27
N GLN A 320 -15.80 15.91 1.00
CA GLN A 320 -17.03 16.54 0.55
C GLN A 320 -18.27 15.90 1.20
N LEU A 321 -18.36 14.57 1.23
CA LEU A 321 -19.48 13.86 1.87
C LEU A 321 -19.54 14.14 3.38
N VAL A 322 -18.40 14.29 4.04
CA VAL A 322 -18.35 14.70 5.47
C VAL A 322 -18.90 16.10 5.65
N ALA A 323 -18.48 17.06 4.81
CA ALA A 323 -19.01 18.42 4.86
C ALA A 323 -20.52 18.46 4.59
N GLU A 324 -20.99 17.69 3.61
CA GLU A 324 -22.41 17.56 3.29
C GLU A 324 -23.19 16.92 4.45
N SER A 325 -22.66 15.87 5.07
CA SER A 325 -23.28 15.21 6.23
C SER A 325 -23.44 16.16 7.42
N LEU A 326 -22.45 17.03 7.68
CA LEU A 326 -22.54 18.06 8.72
C LEU A 326 -23.64 19.08 8.41
N SER A 327 -23.68 19.59 7.18
CA SER A 327 -24.73 20.52 6.71
C SER A 327 -26.12 19.88 6.78
N THR A 328 -26.27 18.64 6.32
CA THR A 328 -27.53 17.90 6.37
C THR A 328 -27.97 17.65 7.81
N THR A 329 -27.05 17.31 8.71
CA THR A 329 -27.36 17.12 10.13
C THR A 329 -27.87 18.41 10.78
N GLU A 330 -27.23 19.55 10.47
CA GLU A 330 -27.67 20.87 10.93
C GLU A 330 -29.06 21.23 10.39
N ASN A 331 -29.28 21.04 9.08
CA ASN A 331 -30.55 21.35 8.42
C ASN A 331 -31.71 20.46 8.92
N VAL A 332 -31.48 19.16 9.14
CA VAL A 332 -32.50 18.26 9.70
C VAL A 332 -32.82 18.63 11.15
N GLY A 333 -31.79 18.97 11.95
CA GLY A 333 -31.98 19.41 13.32
C GLY A 333 -32.78 20.72 13.42
N GLY A 334 -32.45 21.70 12.57
CA GLY A 334 -33.17 22.97 12.44
C GLY A 334 -34.61 22.76 11.97
N GLY A 335 -34.82 22.00 10.90
CA GLY A 335 -36.13 21.70 10.35
C GLY A 335 -37.05 20.97 11.35
N ASN A 336 -36.54 20.02 12.11
CA ASN A 336 -37.34 19.33 13.12
C ASN A 336 -37.77 20.26 14.28
N LYS A 337 -36.91 21.24 14.63
CA LYS A 337 -37.23 22.29 15.60
C LYS A 337 -38.31 23.24 15.07
N GLU A 338 -38.28 23.55 13.78
CA GLU A 338 -39.30 24.35 13.12
C GLU A 338 -40.63 23.61 12.99
N LEU A 339 -40.62 22.32 12.66
CA LEU A 339 -41.82 21.46 12.68
C LEU A 339 -42.45 21.39 14.08
N LYS A 340 -41.62 21.28 15.13
CA LYS A 340 -42.11 21.33 16.51
C LYS A 340 -42.73 22.69 16.84
N ARG A 341 -42.10 23.80 16.42
CA ARG A 341 -42.67 25.15 16.58
C ARG A 341 -43.95 25.36 15.77
N ALA A 342 -44.05 24.76 14.58
CA ALA A 342 -45.22 24.84 13.71
C ALA A 342 -46.39 24.01 14.28
N THR A 343 -46.12 22.86 14.88
CA THR A 343 -47.14 22.04 15.57
C THR A 343 -47.61 22.67 16.89
N GLU A 344 -46.73 23.41 17.57
CA GLU A 344 -47.08 24.18 18.78
C GLU A 344 -47.90 25.45 18.48
N ARG A 345 -47.81 26.01 17.27
CA ARG A 345 -48.68 27.10 16.84
C ARG A 345 -50.12 26.59 16.69
N LYS A 346 -51.02 26.98 17.61
CA LYS A 346 -52.47 26.73 17.50
C LYS A 346 -52.94 27.15 16.10
N SER A 347 -53.61 26.23 15.40
CA SER A 347 -54.06 26.41 14.02
C SER A 347 -54.76 27.76 13.83
N THR A 348 -54.11 28.66 13.09
CA THR A 348 -54.68 29.96 12.70
C THR A 348 -56.00 29.76 11.96
N ALA A 349 -56.10 28.69 11.16
CA ALA A 349 -57.34 28.33 10.48
C ALA A 349 -58.47 27.98 11.46
N ARG A 350 -58.17 27.26 12.55
CA ARG A 350 -59.15 26.96 13.61
C ARG A 350 -59.57 28.24 14.34
N MET A 351 -58.65 29.17 14.58
CA MET A 351 -58.96 30.47 15.18
C MET A 351 -59.91 31.29 14.28
N VAL A 352 -59.62 31.38 12.97
CA VAL A 352 -60.45 32.11 12.01
C VAL A 352 -61.83 31.46 11.86
N PHE A 353 -61.91 30.13 11.85
CA PHE A 353 -63.20 29.43 11.82
C PHE A 353 -64.08 29.77 13.04
N TRP A 354 -63.52 29.69 14.25
CA TRP A 354 -64.26 30.03 15.47
C TRP A 354 -64.58 31.53 15.56
N ALA A 355 -63.69 32.40 15.08
CA ALA A 355 -63.96 33.84 14.99
C ALA A 355 -65.12 34.13 14.03
N SER A 356 -65.17 33.49 12.86
CA SER A 356 -66.26 33.61 11.91
C SER A 356 -67.58 33.05 12.44
N CYS A 357 -67.56 31.88 13.09
CA CYS A 357 -68.75 31.32 13.74
C CYS A 357 -69.24 32.21 14.89
N GLY A 358 -68.34 32.78 15.68
CA GLY A 358 -68.67 33.71 16.76
C GLY A 358 -69.28 35.01 16.24
N LEU A 359 -68.72 35.59 15.18
CA LEU A 359 -69.25 36.79 14.53
C LEU A 359 -70.63 36.52 13.91
N CYS A 360 -70.81 35.38 13.24
CA CYS A 360 -72.08 35.01 12.65
C CYS A 360 -73.15 34.77 13.73
N GLY A 361 -72.79 34.08 14.81
CA GLY A 361 -73.68 33.89 15.97
C GLY A 361 -74.04 35.22 16.65
N PHE A 362 -73.08 36.12 16.81
CA PHE A 362 -73.32 37.46 17.37
C PHE A 362 -74.30 38.26 16.51
N LEU A 363 -74.13 38.26 15.18
CA LEU A 363 -75.04 38.95 14.26
C LEU A 363 -76.47 38.40 14.33
N VAL A 364 -76.64 37.07 14.36
CA VAL A 364 -77.96 36.45 14.49
C VAL A 364 -78.62 36.80 15.83
N THR A 365 -77.84 36.84 16.92
CA THR A 365 -78.39 37.16 18.24
C THR A 365 -78.75 38.64 18.35
N TRP A 366 -77.96 39.51 17.71
CA TRP A 366 -78.22 40.94 17.64
C TRP A 366 -79.51 41.25 16.87
N ASP A 367 -79.70 40.62 15.71
CA ASP A 367 -80.89 40.74 14.85
C ASP A 367 -82.18 40.19 15.51
N LEU A 368 -82.04 39.33 16.53
CA LEU A 368 -83.18 38.73 17.24
C LEU A 368 -83.62 39.57 18.46
N ILE A 369 -82.73 40.41 18.99
CA ILE A 369 -82.96 41.20 20.21
C ILE A 369 -83.32 42.66 19.87
N PHE A 370 -82.76 43.21 18.80
CA PHE A 370 -83.03 44.56 18.27
C PHE A 370 -83.71 44.45 16.91
#